data_AF-U4KIY8-F1
#
_entry.id   AF-U4KIY8-F1
#
_cell.length_a   1.000
_cell.length_b   1.000
_cell.length_c   1.000
_cell.angle_alpha   90.00
_cell.angle_beta   90.00
_cell.angle_gamma   90.00
#
_symmetry.space_group_name_H-M   'P 1'
#
loop_
_entity.id
_entity.type
_entity.pdbx_description
1 polymer ?
#
loop_
_entity_poly.entity_id
_entity_poly.type
_entity_poly.pdbx_seq_one_letter_code
_entity_poly.pdbx_strand_id
1 'polypeptide(L)'
;MKKALIAVLTLIPLGCATASKDSVETSIGDVYVDNSGKSLYTFSKDPAGQSVCTGGCAEKWPPLLAQGSNQSLFYGQKGFSTITRNDGAKQWALNDKPLYRWFKDTKSGDITGAGIKGVWPLARADDVSVKLYNDGKRRFLVDSNNLTLYTFDKDKKDQSVCYGQCQVKWPPAYVDSKLIERGADKLKLSGDFGVTQRKDNTYQWTYKNQPLYRWFQDTKPGETNGDGVKQVWHLVKR
;
A
#
# COMPACT_ATOMS: atom_id res chain seq x y z
N MET A 1 5.02 -74.96 -8.34
CA MET A 1 4.81 -73.71 -9.12
C MET A 1 4.04 -72.72 -8.24
N LYS A 2 4.72 -71.80 -7.54
CA LYS A 2 4.07 -70.80 -6.68
C LYS A 2 4.02 -69.48 -7.45
N LYS A 3 2.81 -68.99 -7.76
CA LYS A 3 2.58 -67.69 -8.40
C LYS A 3 2.70 -66.60 -7.34
N ALA A 4 3.67 -65.70 -7.47
CA ALA A 4 3.78 -64.51 -6.65
C ALA A 4 2.86 -63.42 -7.23
N LEU A 5 1.90 -62.94 -6.44
CA LEU A 5 1.14 -61.74 -6.76
C LEU A 5 1.97 -60.51 -6.43
N ILE A 6 2.22 -59.66 -7.42
CA ILE A 6 2.82 -58.34 -7.27
C ILE A 6 1.67 -57.35 -7.01
N ALA A 7 1.57 -56.83 -5.78
CA ALA A 7 0.68 -55.74 -5.44
C ALA A 7 1.35 -54.41 -5.83
N VAL A 8 0.80 -53.73 -6.83
CA VAL A 8 1.26 -52.40 -7.24
C VAL A 8 0.57 -51.37 -6.34
N LEU A 9 1.32 -50.82 -5.38
CA LEU A 9 0.87 -49.73 -4.52
C LEU A 9 0.96 -48.41 -5.31
N THR A 10 -0.16 -47.92 -5.82
CA THR A 10 -0.22 -46.60 -6.48
C THR A 10 -0.06 -45.50 -5.44
N LEU A 11 1.10 -44.86 -5.42
CA LEU A 11 1.35 -43.65 -4.64
C LEU A 11 0.59 -42.50 -5.30
N ILE A 12 -0.49 -42.04 -4.67
CA ILE A 12 -1.18 -40.80 -5.07
C ILE A 12 -0.27 -39.65 -4.63
N PRO A 13 0.23 -38.79 -5.53
CA PRO A 13 0.99 -37.62 -5.11
C PRO A 13 0.03 -36.69 -4.36
N LEU A 14 0.29 -36.48 -3.06
CA LEU A 14 -0.28 -35.35 -2.35
C LEU A 14 0.14 -34.09 -3.10
N GLY A 15 -0.80 -33.46 -3.80
CA GLY A 15 -0.56 -32.15 -4.39
C GLY A 15 -0.19 -31.19 -3.28
N CYS A 16 1.06 -30.72 -3.27
CA CYS A 16 1.42 -29.53 -2.52
C CYS A 16 0.51 -28.41 -3.02
N ALA A 17 -0.45 -27.98 -2.20
CA ALA A 17 -1.13 -26.72 -2.41
C ALA A 17 -0.05 -25.64 -2.45
N THR A 18 0.27 -25.14 -3.64
CA THR A 18 1.11 -23.97 -3.77
C THR A 18 0.37 -22.85 -3.06
N ALA A 19 0.93 -22.37 -1.95
CA ALA A 19 0.41 -21.20 -1.28
C ALA A 19 0.36 -20.08 -2.32
N SER A 20 -0.84 -19.66 -2.69
CA SER A 20 -1.05 -18.46 -3.49
C SER A 20 -0.40 -17.32 -2.71
N LYS A 21 0.63 -16.71 -3.30
CA LYS A 21 1.26 -15.53 -2.71
C LYS A 21 0.25 -14.39 -2.89
N ASP A 22 -0.47 -14.11 -1.82
CA ASP A 22 -1.52 -13.09 -1.73
C ASP A 22 -0.99 -11.64 -1.82
N SER A 23 0.33 -11.48 -1.99
CA SER A 23 1.01 -10.21 -2.12
C SER A 23 2.19 -10.27 -3.10
N VAL A 24 2.49 -9.14 -3.74
CA VAL A 24 3.64 -9.00 -4.64
C VAL A 24 4.40 -7.71 -4.34
N GLU A 25 5.71 -7.74 -4.54
CA GLU A 25 6.54 -6.54 -4.43
C GLU A 25 6.36 -5.66 -5.68
N THR A 26 6.16 -4.36 -5.46
CA THR A 26 6.06 -3.35 -6.52
C THR A 26 7.11 -2.28 -6.32
N SER A 27 7.22 -1.33 -7.25
CA SER A 27 8.14 -0.20 -7.10
C SER A 27 7.88 0.65 -5.84
N ILE A 28 6.69 0.58 -5.26
CA ILE A 28 6.31 1.28 -4.02
C ILE A 28 6.21 0.35 -2.81
N GLY A 29 6.54 -0.93 -2.95
CA GLY A 29 6.52 -1.94 -1.89
C GLY A 29 5.48 -3.04 -2.10
N ASP A 30 5.33 -3.90 -1.09
CA ASP A 30 4.44 -5.04 -1.07
C ASP A 30 2.97 -4.60 -1.09
N VAL A 31 2.22 -5.14 -2.03
CA VAL A 31 0.77 -4.91 -2.18
C VAL A 31 0.03 -6.23 -2.20
N TYR A 32 -1.16 -6.26 -1.63
CA TYR A 32 -2.05 -7.42 -1.78
C TYR A 32 -2.54 -7.54 -3.22
N VAL A 33 -2.71 -8.78 -3.67
CA VAL A 33 -3.16 -9.12 -5.03
C VAL A 33 -4.34 -10.08 -5.02
N ASP A 34 -5.11 -10.11 -6.13
CA ASP A 34 -6.05 -11.20 -6.37
C ASP A 34 -5.34 -12.50 -6.81
N ASN A 35 -6.09 -13.59 -6.98
CA ASN A 35 -5.53 -14.88 -7.45
C ASN A 35 -4.94 -14.84 -8.87
N SER A 36 -5.12 -13.75 -9.61
CA SER A 36 -4.49 -13.50 -10.91
C SER A 36 -3.28 -12.56 -10.81
N GLY A 37 -2.86 -12.19 -9.59
CA GLY A 37 -1.72 -11.31 -9.33
C GLY A 37 -2.03 -9.81 -9.49
N LYS A 38 -3.28 -9.41 -9.75
CA LYS A 38 -3.62 -7.99 -9.93
C LYS A 38 -3.60 -7.27 -8.60
N SER A 39 -2.89 -6.14 -8.53
CA SER A 39 -2.83 -5.30 -7.34
C SER A 39 -4.21 -4.86 -6.88
N LEU A 40 -4.40 -4.84 -5.57
CA LEU A 40 -5.63 -4.44 -4.94
C LEU A 40 -5.55 -3.00 -4.42
N TYR A 41 -6.70 -2.35 -4.40
CA TYR A 41 -6.88 -0.95 -4.01
C TYR A 41 -8.01 -0.83 -3.01
N THR A 42 -7.98 0.23 -2.21
CA THR A 42 -9.14 0.69 -1.46
C THR A 42 -9.63 2.03 -2.02
N PHE A 43 -10.84 2.43 -1.66
CA PHE A 43 -11.40 3.72 -2.08
C PHE A 43 -11.58 4.64 -0.88
N SER A 44 -10.90 5.78 -0.86
CA SER A 44 -10.93 6.68 0.30
C SER A 44 -12.31 7.33 0.55
N LYS A 45 -13.22 7.29 -0.44
CA LYS A 45 -14.60 7.78 -0.27
C LYS A 45 -15.56 6.72 0.27
N ASP A 46 -15.12 5.46 0.38
CA ASP A 46 -15.92 4.42 0.99
C ASP A 46 -15.96 4.60 2.52
N PRO A 47 -17.17 4.63 3.13
CA PRO A 47 -17.32 4.44 4.57
C PRO A 47 -16.75 3.09 5.01
N ALA A 48 -16.49 2.93 6.30
CA ALA A 48 -16.13 1.61 6.84
C ALA A 48 -17.29 0.62 6.62
N GLY A 49 -16.98 -0.55 6.10
CA GLY A 49 -17.95 -1.62 5.87
C GLY A 49 -18.89 -1.43 4.67
N GLN A 50 -18.71 -0.39 3.86
CA GLN A 50 -19.63 -0.07 2.76
C GLN A 50 -18.91 0.42 1.50
N SER A 51 -19.35 -0.06 0.34
CA SER A 51 -18.91 0.45 -0.98
C SER A 51 -19.92 1.45 -1.54
N VAL A 52 -19.46 2.66 -1.88
CA VAL A 52 -20.22 3.62 -2.68
C VAL A 52 -19.86 3.56 -4.18
N CYS A 53 -18.83 2.79 -4.53
CA CYS A 53 -18.41 2.59 -5.93
C CYS A 53 -19.35 1.60 -6.65
N THR A 54 -20.26 2.15 -7.45
CA THR A 54 -21.27 1.43 -8.25
C THR A 54 -21.30 1.96 -9.68
N GLY A 55 -22.02 1.29 -10.60
CA GLY A 55 -22.15 1.71 -12.00
C GLY A 55 -20.79 1.91 -12.69
N GLY A 56 -20.63 3.03 -13.39
CA GLY A 56 -19.38 3.37 -14.09
C GLY A 56 -18.14 3.45 -13.19
N CYS A 57 -18.30 3.66 -11.88
CA CYS A 57 -17.18 3.53 -10.94
C CYS A 57 -16.70 2.07 -10.90
N ALA A 58 -17.63 1.12 -10.71
CA ALA A 58 -17.33 -0.31 -10.62
C ALA A 58 -16.85 -0.92 -11.94
N GLU A 59 -17.16 -0.31 -13.08
CA GLU A 59 -16.58 -0.72 -14.37
C GLU A 59 -15.08 -0.41 -14.45
N LYS A 60 -14.67 0.75 -13.93
CA LYS A 60 -13.25 1.17 -13.90
C LYS A 60 -12.50 0.57 -12.71
N TRP A 61 -13.21 0.38 -11.60
CA TRP A 61 -12.70 -0.21 -10.38
C TRP A 61 -13.51 -1.46 -10.01
N PRO A 62 -13.32 -2.59 -10.72
CA PRO A 62 -14.08 -3.81 -10.44
C PRO A 62 -13.92 -4.24 -8.98
N PRO A 63 -15.02 -4.48 -8.24
CA PRO A 63 -14.92 -4.98 -6.88
C PRO A 63 -14.24 -6.36 -6.86
N LEU A 64 -13.45 -6.60 -5.82
CA LEU A 64 -12.91 -7.92 -5.54
C LEU A 64 -13.99 -8.75 -4.83
N LEU A 65 -14.84 -9.39 -5.62
CA LEU A 65 -15.92 -10.22 -5.10
C LEU A 65 -15.35 -11.48 -4.43
N ALA A 66 -15.88 -11.80 -3.25
CA ALA A 66 -15.53 -12.99 -2.47
C ALA A 66 -16.31 -14.20 -3.00
N GLN A 67 -15.99 -14.60 -4.24
CA GLN A 67 -16.65 -15.69 -4.96
C GLN A 67 -15.69 -16.36 -5.96
N GLY A 68 -16.08 -17.51 -6.49
CA GLY A 68 -15.31 -18.25 -7.49
C GLY A 68 -13.90 -18.57 -7.00
N SER A 69 -12.89 -18.30 -7.82
CA SER A 69 -11.49 -18.51 -7.42
C SER A 69 -11.09 -17.65 -6.22
N ASN A 70 -11.70 -16.49 -5.98
CA ASN A 70 -11.37 -15.60 -4.88
C ASN A 70 -12.13 -15.91 -3.57
N GLN A 71 -12.97 -16.95 -3.53
CA GLN A 71 -13.82 -17.28 -2.38
C GLN A 71 -13.06 -17.41 -1.06
N SER A 72 -11.85 -17.98 -1.12
CA SER A 72 -11.02 -18.28 0.07
C SER A 72 -9.73 -17.46 0.11
N LEU A 73 -9.58 -16.45 -0.75
CA LEU A 73 -8.30 -15.73 -0.95
C LEU A 73 -7.70 -15.21 0.36
N PHE A 74 -8.51 -14.60 1.22
CA PHE A 74 -8.07 -14.04 2.51
C PHE A 74 -8.76 -14.71 3.72
N TYR A 75 -9.27 -15.93 3.56
CA TYR A 75 -10.01 -16.59 4.64
C TYR A 75 -9.13 -16.80 5.88
N GLY A 76 -9.61 -16.37 7.05
CA GLY A 76 -8.90 -16.49 8.32
C GLY A 76 -7.71 -15.54 8.49
N GLN A 77 -7.39 -14.70 7.48
CA GLN A 77 -6.32 -13.73 7.60
C GLN A 77 -6.73 -12.52 8.44
N LYS A 78 -5.87 -12.10 9.36
CA LYS A 78 -6.11 -10.94 10.21
C LYS A 78 -6.28 -9.67 9.38
N GLY A 79 -7.28 -8.87 9.71
CA GLY A 79 -7.58 -7.60 9.04
C GLY A 79 -8.46 -7.75 7.80
N PHE A 80 -8.69 -8.97 7.30
CA PHE A 80 -9.59 -9.21 6.19
C PHE A 80 -11.00 -9.58 6.66
N SER A 81 -11.99 -9.06 5.95
CA SER A 81 -13.40 -9.31 6.18
C SER A 81 -14.15 -9.28 4.84
N THR A 82 -15.48 -9.47 4.87
CA THR A 82 -16.32 -9.24 3.69
C THR A 82 -17.43 -8.26 4.03
N ILE A 83 -17.77 -7.40 3.08
CA ILE A 83 -18.96 -6.55 3.13
C ILE A 83 -20.04 -7.10 2.21
N THR A 84 -21.30 -6.76 2.48
CA THR A 84 -22.39 -6.95 1.52
C THR A 84 -22.59 -5.65 0.75
N ARG A 85 -22.48 -5.70 -0.57
CA ARG A 85 -22.80 -4.58 -1.47
C ARG A 85 -24.31 -4.39 -1.60
N ASN A 86 -24.74 -3.23 -2.12
CA ASN A 86 -26.16 -2.93 -2.34
C ASN A 86 -26.84 -3.89 -3.34
N ASP A 87 -26.07 -4.50 -4.23
CA ASP A 87 -26.51 -5.53 -5.19
C ASP A 87 -26.57 -6.95 -4.57
N GLY A 88 -26.28 -7.09 -3.28
CA GLY A 88 -26.25 -8.36 -2.55
C GLY A 88 -24.92 -9.12 -2.64
N ALA A 89 -24.00 -8.73 -3.53
CA ALA A 89 -22.74 -9.43 -3.70
C ALA A 89 -21.81 -9.24 -2.48
N LYS A 90 -21.06 -10.28 -2.14
CA LYS A 90 -20.01 -10.22 -1.11
C LYS A 90 -18.70 -9.72 -1.71
N GLN A 91 -18.11 -8.70 -1.11
CA GLN A 91 -16.83 -8.13 -1.53
C GLN A 91 -15.82 -8.21 -0.40
N TRP A 92 -14.58 -8.60 -0.71
CA TRP A 92 -13.47 -8.59 0.25
C TRP A 92 -13.18 -7.17 0.72
N ALA A 93 -12.81 -7.03 1.99
CA ALA A 93 -12.40 -5.78 2.60
C ALA A 93 -11.13 -6.00 3.43
N LEU A 94 -10.28 -4.98 3.48
CA LEU A 94 -9.10 -4.90 4.35
C LEU A 94 -9.31 -3.76 5.35
N ASN A 95 -9.28 -4.07 6.64
CA ASN A 95 -9.55 -3.13 7.73
C ASN A 95 -10.84 -2.31 7.47
N ASP A 96 -11.92 -3.04 7.14
CA ASP A 96 -13.24 -2.52 6.79
C ASP A 96 -13.29 -1.62 5.54
N LYS A 97 -12.22 -1.55 4.75
CA LYS A 97 -12.22 -0.87 3.44
C LYS A 97 -12.40 -1.88 2.30
N PRO A 98 -13.46 -1.73 1.48
CA PRO A 98 -13.69 -2.64 0.36
C PRO A 98 -12.51 -2.65 -0.63
N LEU A 99 -12.19 -3.84 -1.13
CA LEU A 99 -11.06 -4.07 -2.05
C LEU A 99 -11.51 -4.08 -3.50
N TYR A 100 -10.73 -3.42 -4.34
CA TYR A 100 -11.00 -3.24 -5.77
C TYR A 100 -9.79 -3.62 -6.60
N ARG A 101 -10.05 -3.90 -7.86
CA ARG A 101 -9.05 -4.00 -8.93
C ARG A 101 -9.12 -2.76 -9.78
N TRP A 102 -8.07 -2.49 -10.56
CA TRP A 102 -8.08 -1.45 -11.56
C TRP A 102 -8.15 -2.04 -12.96
N PHE A 103 -9.07 -1.55 -13.81
CA PHE A 103 -9.34 -2.16 -15.10
C PHE A 103 -8.16 -2.12 -16.09
N LYS A 104 -7.17 -1.24 -15.89
CA LYS A 104 -5.97 -1.19 -16.75
C LYS A 104 -4.79 -2.00 -16.22
N ASP A 105 -4.87 -2.56 -15.00
CA ASP A 105 -3.81 -3.45 -14.52
C ASP A 105 -3.98 -4.80 -15.21
N THR A 106 -2.94 -5.20 -15.94
CA THR A 106 -2.97 -6.40 -16.79
C THR A 106 -2.03 -7.47 -16.27
N LYS A 107 -0.85 -7.09 -15.79
CA LYS A 107 0.20 -7.96 -15.28
C LYS A 107 0.22 -7.97 -13.76
N SER A 108 0.83 -9.01 -13.21
CA SER A 108 1.09 -9.09 -11.78
C SER A 108 1.96 -7.92 -11.32
N GLY A 109 1.56 -7.24 -10.25
CA GLY A 109 2.27 -6.07 -9.72
C GLY A 109 2.07 -4.76 -10.50
N ASP A 110 1.22 -4.73 -11.53
CA ASP A 110 0.80 -3.46 -12.15
C ASP A 110 0.12 -2.59 -11.07
N ILE A 111 0.51 -1.31 -11.00
CA ILE A 111 -0.06 -0.32 -10.06
C ILE A 111 -0.56 0.93 -10.78
N THR A 112 -1.06 0.78 -12.01
CA THR A 112 -1.34 1.93 -12.89
C THR A 112 -2.49 2.80 -12.37
N GLY A 113 -3.37 2.24 -11.53
CA GLY A 113 -4.44 2.94 -10.83
C GLY A 113 -3.98 3.72 -9.59
N ALA A 114 -2.77 3.46 -9.08
CA ALA A 114 -2.36 3.96 -7.78
C ALA A 114 -2.38 5.49 -7.69
N GLY A 115 -3.09 5.97 -6.67
CA GLY A 115 -3.14 7.38 -6.32
C GLY A 115 -4.01 8.24 -7.21
N ILE A 116 -4.79 7.70 -8.16
CA ILE A 116 -5.66 8.50 -9.04
C ILE A 116 -6.51 9.47 -8.20
N LYS A 117 -6.29 10.78 -8.41
CA LYS A 117 -6.93 11.89 -7.67
C LYS A 117 -6.77 11.82 -6.14
N GLY A 118 -5.77 11.09 -5.65
CA GLY A 118 -5.50 10.89 -4.23
C GLY A 118 -6.52 10.04 -3.48
N VAL A 119 -7.43 9.34 -4.17
CA VAL A 119 -8.54 8.60 -3.52
C VAL A 119 -8.49 7.09 -3.73
N TRP A 120 -7.51 6.59 -4.49
CA TRP A 120 -7.30 5.17 -4.76
C TRP A 120 -5.92 4.69 -4.26
N PRO A 121 -5.72 4.61 -2.95
CA PRO A 121 -4.52 4.01 -2.39
C PRO A 121 -4.46 2.51 -2.67
N LEU A 122 -3.23 2.01 -2.84
CA LEU A 122 -2.96 0.56 -2.89
C LEU A 122 -3.31 -0.08 -1.54
N ALA A 123 -3.85 -1.28 -1.57
CA ALA A 123 -3.98 -2.13 -0.40
C ALA A 123 -2.59 -2.73 -0.10
N ARG A 124 -1.80 -2.01 0.70
CA ARG A 124 -0.44 -2.41 1.05
C ARG A 124 -0.45 -3.64 1.95
N ALA A 125 0.52 -4.53 1.73
CA ALA A 125 0.76 -5.73 2.52
C ALA A 125 1.96 -5.57 3.47
N ASP A 126 2.35 -4.33 3.77
CA ASP A 126 3.42 -3.93 4.68
C ASP A 126 2.95 -2.80 5.60
N ASP A 127 3.81 -2.34 6.51
CA ASP A 127 3.47 -1.34 7.54
C ASP A 127 3.66 0.12 7.06
N VAL A 128 3.91 0.36 5.78
CA VAL A 128 4.20 1.70 5.26
C VAL A 128 2.90 2.48 5.02
N SER A 129 2.73 3.61 5.71
CA SER A 129 1.53 4.47 5.57
C SER A 129 1.61 5.51 4.44
N VAL A 130 2.78 5.66 3.82
CA VAL A 130 2.99 6.59 2.70
C VAL A 130 2.23 6.12 1.45
N LYS A 131 1.54 7.04 0.81
CA LYS A 131 0.69 6.78 -0.37
C LYS A 131 1.26 7.43 -1.61
N LEU A 132 0.66 7.08 -2.76
CA LEU A 132 0.85 7.79 -4.02
C LEU A 132 -0.31 8.75 -4.25
N TYR A 133 0.01 9.93 -4.80
CA TYR A 133 -0.95 10.85 -5.38
C TYR A 133 -0.67 10.97 -6.87
N ASN A 134 -1.72 10.96 -7.68
CA ASN A 134 -1.67 11.12 -9.13
C ASN A 134 -2.60 12.26 -9.54
N ASP A 135 -2.00 13.36 -9.99
CA ASP A 135 -2.67 14.59 -10.44
C ASP A 135 -3.08 14.55 -11.94
N GLY A 136 -2.87 13.41 -12.61
CA GLY A 136 -3.09 13.21 -14.03
C GLY A 136 -1.87 13.51 -14.91
N LYS A 137 -0.84 14.16 -14.36
CA LYS A 137 0.42 14.48 -15.05
C LYS A 137 1.61 13.74 -14.44
N ARG A 138 1.61 13.60 -13.11
CA ARG A 138 2.72 13.07 -12.32
C ARG A 138 2.17 12.18 -11.21
N ARG A 139 3.01 11.25 -10.74
CA ARG A 139 2.77 10.49 -9.52
C ARG A 139 3.85 10.84 -8.50
N PHE A 140 3.47 11.06 -7.25
CA PHE A 140 4.41 11.44 -6.18
C PHE A 140 3.95 10.96 -4.81
N LEU A 141 4.86 10.95 -3.83
CA LEU A 141 4.58 10.50 -2.48
C LEU A 141 3.79 11.54 -1.69
N VAL A 142 2.82 11.05 -0.91
CA VAL A 142 2.03 11.84 0.03
C VAL A 142 1.87 11.11 1.36
N ASP A 143 1.62 11.85 2.44
CA ASP A 143 1.24 11.29 3.74
C ASP A 143 -0.19 10.71 3.72
N SER A 144 -0.63 10.17 4.87
CA SER A 144 -1.98 9.61 5.03
C SER A 144 -3.11 10.62 4.78
N ASN A 145 -2.83 11.93 4.86
CA ASN A 145 -3.75 13.03 4.59
C ASN A 145 -3.64 13.60 3.16
N ASN A 146 -2.87 12.94 2.28
CA ASN A 146 -2.57 13.41 0.92
C ASN A 146 -1.72 14.69 0.84
N LEU A 147 -1.01 15.07 1.91
CA LEU A 147 -0.02 16.15 1.84
C LEU A 147 1.28 15.65 1.23
N THR A 148 1.83 16.42 0.30
CA THR A 148 3.02 16.08 -0.48
C THR A 148 4.26 15.88 0.38
N LEU A 149 5.05 14.87 0.02
CA LEU A 149 6.31 14.54 0.68
C LEU A 149 7.52 14.92 -0.17
N TYR A 150 8.54 15.40 0.54
CA TYR A 150 9.77 15.97 0.01
C TYR A 150 11.01 15.35 0.66
N THR A 151 12.13 15.37 -0.05
CA THR A 151 13.47 15.12 0.51
C THR A 151 14.30 16.40 0.58
N PHE A 152 15.36 16.36 1.38
CA PHE A 152 16.26 17.49 1.63
C PHE A 152 17.72 17.12 1.35
N ASP A 153 18.39 17.83 0.45
CA ASP A 153 19.74 17.49 0.01
C ASP A 153 20.80 17.54 1.12
N LYS A 154 20.56 18.29 2.19
CA LYS A 154 21.51 18.42 3.30
C LYS A 154 21.38 17.32 4.34
N ASP A 155 20.35 16.48 4.24
CA ASP A 155 20.23 15.32 5.11
C ASP A 155 21.30 14.28 4.81
N LYS A 156 21.63 13.50 5.82
CA LYS A 156 22.51 12.34 5.69
C LYS A 156 21.66 11.09 5.52
N LYS A 157 22.29 10.00 5.08
CA LYS A 157 21.65 8.68 4.98
C LYS A 157 20.95 8.33 6.30
N ASP A 158 19.63 8.16 6.22
CA ASP A 158 18.73 7.87 7.34
C ASP A 158 18.94 8.80 8.56
N GLN A 159 19.30 10.07 8.33
CA GLN A 159 19.51 11.05 9.40
C GLN A 159 19.15 12.46 8.95
N SER A 160 18.11 13.00 9.56
CA SER A 160 17.69 14.39 9.40
C SER A 160 18.69 15.35 10.06
N VAL A 161 19.05 16.44 9.36
CA VAL A 161 19.69 17.64 9.93
C VAL A 161 18.68 18.78 10.15
N CYS A 162 17.43 18.59 9.72
CA CYS A 162 16.36 19.58 9.83
C CYS A 162 15.72 19.56 11.23
N TYR A 163 16.16 20.49 12.09
CA TYR A 163 15.65 20.72 13.44
C TYR A 163 15.38 22.21 13.68
N GLY A 164 14.75 22.55 14.82
CA GLY A 164 14.44 23.94 15.19
C GLY A 164 13.51 24.61 14.17
N GLN A 165 13.88 25.79 13.67
CA GLN A 165 13.06 26.51 12.68
C GLN A 165 12.93 25.76 11.34
N CYS A 166 13.87 24.87 11.01
CA CYS A 166 13.78 24.06 9.80
C CYS A 166 12.52 23.19 9.83
N GLN A 167 12.32 22.41 10.91
CA GLN A 167 11.18 21.48 11.02
C GLN A 167 9.83 22.20 11.20
N VAL A 168 9.82 23.49 11.56
CA VAL A 168 8.59 24.30 11.55
C VAL A 168 8.12 24.57 10.12
N LYS A 169 9.06 24.84 9.22
CA LYS A 169 8.78 25.08 7.79
C LYS A 169 8.68 23.77 7.00
N TRP A 170 9.40 22.75 7.45
CA TRP A 170 9.42 21.42 6.86
C TRP A 170 9.06 20.37 7.91
N PRO A 171 7.78 20.25 8.29
CA PRO A 171 7.38 19.26 9.28
C PRO A 171 7.78 17.84 8.86
N PRO A 172 8.45 17.06 9.72
CA PRO A 172 8.76 15.66 9.44
C PRO A 172 7.50 14.85 9.13
N ALA A 173 7.58 13.94 8.17
CA ALA A 173 6.55 12.94 7.94
C ALA A 173 6.71 11.82 8.96
N TYR A 174 6.08 12.00 10.12
CA TYR A 174 6.19 11.06 11.23
C TYR A 174 5.52 9.71 10.91
N VAL A 175 6.09 8.65 11.49
CA VAL A 175 5.46 7.33 11.58
C VAL A 175 4.36 7.39 12.66
N ASP A 176 3.22 6.75 12.40
CA ASP A 176 2.12 6.68 13.37
C ASP A 176 2.60 6.03 14.67
N SER A 177 2.26 6.61 15.83
CA SER A 177 2.71 6.12 17.13
C SER A 177 2.24 4.69 17.40
N LYS A 178 1.06 4.29 16.90
CA LYS A 178 0.55 2.91 17.04
C LYS A 178 1.40 1.88 16.31
N LEU A 179 2.06 2.27 15.22
CA LEU A 179 3.03 1.40 14.55
C LEU A 179 4.30 1.29 15.39
N ILE A 180 4.75 2.40 15.97
CA ILE A 180 5.97 2.44 16.79
C ILE A 180 5.81 1.69 18.12
N GLU A 181 4.62 1.67 18.73
CA GLU A 181 4.32 0.88 19.94
C GLU A 181 4.62 -0.61 19.78
N ARG A 182 4.57 -1.15 18.55
CA ARG A 182 4.93 -2.54 18.26
C ARG A 182 6.46 -2.79 18.29
N GLY A 183 7.26 -1.74 18.17
CA GLY A 183 8.70 -1.74 17.93
C GLY A 183 9.01 -1.38 16.47
N ALA A 184 9.82 -0.34 16.26
CA ALA A 184 10.20 0.13 14.91
C ALA A 184 10.97 -0.92 14.10
N ASP A 185 11.72 -1.78 14.80
CA ASP A 185 12.44 -2.93 14.27
C ASP A 185 11.52 -4.07 13.78
N LYS A 186 10.25 -4.06 14.21
CA LYS A 186 9.25 -5.06 13.83
C LYS A 186 8.34 -4.63 12.69
N LEU A 187 8.58 -3.43 12.13
CA LEU A 187 7.83 -2.96 10.98
C LEU A 187 8.21 -3.78 9.75
N LYS A 188 7.20 -4.27 9.03
CA LYS A 188 7.41 -4.80 7.68
C LYS A 188 7.58 -3.61 6.74
N LEU A 189 8.78 -3.44 6.19
CA LEU A 189 9.15 -2.34 5.30
C LEU A 189 9.55 -2.90 3.93
N SER A 190 9.15 -2.25 2.85
CA SER A 190 9.48 -2.65 1.48
C SER A 190 9.45 -1.44 0.54
N GLY A 191 9.88 -1.59 -0.73
CA GLY A 191 9.78 -0.50 -1.71
C GLY A 191 10.67 0.71 -1.44
N ASP A 192 11.88 0.46 -0.94
CA ASP A 192 12.88 1.45 -0.48
C ASP A 192 12.43 2.34 0.69
N PHE A 193 11.32 2.02 1.36
CA PHE A 193 10.89 2.73 2.56
C PHE A 193 11.68 2.28 3.78
N GLY A 194 11.98 3.24 4.64
CA GLY A 194 12.65 3.04 5.91
C GLY A 194 12.04 3.91 7.00
N VAL A 195 12.60 3.82 8.21
CA VAL A 195 12.31 4.73 9.31
C VAL A 195 13.62 5.18 9.94
N THR A 196 13.66 6.43 10.41
CA THR A 196 14.78 6.95 11.20
C THR A 196 14.28 7.52 12.52
N GLN A 197 15.00 7.22 13.60
CA GLN A 197 14.70 7.78 14.92
C GLN A 197 15.25 9.21 15.00
N ARG A 198 14.42 10.13 15.47
CA ARG A 198 14.78 11.54 15.70
C ARG A 198 15.25 11.74 17.15
N LYS A 199 15.86 12.89 17.41
CA LYS A 199 16.41 13.26 18.74
C LYS A 199 15.37 13.32 19.86
N ASP A 200 14.10 13.47 19.51
CA ASP A 200 12.95 13.50 20.42
C ASP A 200 12.29 12.11 20.60
N ASN A 201 12.96 11.04 20.16
CA ASN A 201 12.49 9.66 20.16
C ASN A 201 11.29 9.37 19.24
N THR A 202 10.84 10.33 18.44
CA THR A 202 9.86 10.07 17.38
C THR A 202 10.53 9.38 16.19
N TYR A 203 9.74 8.75 15.33
CA TYR A 203 10.23 8.14 14.09
C TYR A 203 9.68 8.88 12.87
N GLN A 204 10.54 9.05 11.87
CA GLN A 204 10.21 9.70 10.60
C GLN A 204 10.36 8.69 9.46
N TRP A 205 9.44 8.72 8.50
CA TRP A 205 9.55 7.92 7.29
C TRP A 205 10.77 8.35 6.48
N THR A 206 11.51 7.37 5.96
CA THR A 206 12.55 7.59 4.95
C THR A 206 12.17 6.88 3.65
N TYR A 207 12.67 7.38 2.54
CA TYR A 207 12.54 6.74 1.25
C TYR A 207 13.87 6.85 0.50
N LYS A 208 14.40 5.72 0.02
CA LYS A 208 15.78 5.65 -0.52
C LYS A 208 16.80 6.28 0.43
N ASN A 209 16.63 5.96 1.71
CA ASN A 209 17.43 6.46 2.83
C ASN A 209 17.42 7.99 3.04
N GLN A 210 16.47 8.72 2.46
CA GLN A 210 16.28 10.15 2.69
C GLN A 210 15.06 10.40 3.59
N PRO A 211 15.17 11.19 4.67
CA PRO A 211 14.03 11.55 5.50
C PRO A 211 12.96 12.32 4.70
N LEU A 212 11.69 12.01 4.96
CA LEU A 212 10.56 12.61 4.26
C LEU A 212 9.93 13.74 5.07
N TYR A 213 9.61 14.84 4.41
CA TYR A 213 9.02 16.04 5.03
C TYR A 213 7.79 16.52 4.28
N ARG A 214 6.94 17.25 4.98
CA ARG A 214 5.87 18.07 4.40
C ARG A 214 6.35 19.50 4.25
N TRP A 215 5.66 20.28 3.44
CA TRP A 215 5.87 21.73 3.34
C TRP A 215 4.77 22.47 4.09
N PHE A 216 5.13 23.43 4.95
CA PHE A 216 4.15 24.10 5.81
C PHE A 216 3.09 24.93 5.07
N GLN A 217 3.32 25.29 3.79
CA GLN A 217 2.34 26.01 2.98
C GLN A 217 1.44 25.09 2.14
N ASP A 218 1.77 23.80 2.06
CA ASP A 218 0.89 22.82 1.43
C ASP A 218 -0.17 22.42 2.44
N THR A 219 -1.37 22.95 2.24
CA THR A 219 -2.53 22.79 3.13
C THR A 219 -3.63 21.96 2.50
N LYS A 220 -3.56 21.72 1.18
CA LYS A 220 -4.52 20.93 0.43
C LYS A 220 -3.86 19.71 -0.22
N PRO A 221 -4.62 18.61 -0.39
CA PRO A 221 -4.16 17.42 -1.08
C PRO A 221 -3.55 17.70 -2.45
N GLY A 222 -2.32 17.23 -2.67
CA GLY A 222 -1.63 17.31 -3.96
C GLY A 222 -1.00 18.67 -4.30
N GLU A 223 -1.06 19.67 -3.40
CA GLU A 223 -0.22 20.87 -3.54
C GLU A 223 1.26 20.48 -3.52
N THR A 224 2.06 21.03 -4.42
CA THR A 224 3.49 20.72 -4.51
C THR A 224 4.38 21.95 -4.35
N ASN A 225 3.98 22.94 -3.54
CA ASN A 225 4.64 24.25 -3.50
C ASN A 225 6.03 24.23 -2.86
N GLY A 226 6.38 23.15 -2.16
CA GLY A 226 7.72 22.94 -1.61
C GLY A 226 8.78 22.52 -2.65
N ASP A 227 8.38 22.12 -3.86
CA ASP A 227 9.34 21.60 -4.84
C ASP A 227 10.32 22.70 -5.29
N GLY A 228 11.63 22.43 -5.21
CA GLY A 228 12.67 23.36 -5.63
C GLY A 228 12.92 24.53 -4.67
N VAL A 229 12.30 24.57 -3.48
CA VAL A 229 12.56 25.64 -2.51
C VAL A 229 14.07 25.68 -2.20
N LYS A 230 14.69 26.85 -2.41
CA LYS A 230 16.15 27.07 -2.28
C LYS A 230 17.01 26.07 -3.08
N GLN A 231 16.43 25.41 -4.09
CA GLN A 231 17.06 24.38 -4.92
C GLN A 231 17.62 23.17 -4.14
N VAL A 232 17.14 22.92 -2.92
CA VAL A 232 17.63 21.81 -2.06
C VAL A 232 16.52 20.92 -1.53
N TRP A 233 15.27 21.23 -1.88
CA TRP A 233 14.08 20.47 -1.49
C TRP A 233 13.42 19.90 -2.73
N HIS A 234 13.14 18.60 -2.73
CA HIS A 234 12.73 17.90 -3.94
C HIS A 234 11.48 17.08 -3.73
N LEU A 235 10.52 17.23 -4.63
CA LEU A 235 9.33 16.39 -4.71
C LEU A 235 9.74 14.93 -4.99
N VAL A 236 9.19 14.00 -4.20
CA VAL A 236 9.47 12.58 -4.41
C VAL A 236 8.55 11.99 -5.50
N LYS A 237 9.01 12.03 -6.75
CA LYS A 237 8.29 11.53 -7.94
C LYS A 237 8.41 10.02 -8.12
N ARG A 238 7.43 9.41 -8.80
CA ARG A 238 7.34 7.99 -9.15
C ARG A 238 6.88 7.76 -10.58
#